data_AF-A0AAV9CEV6-F1
#
_entry.id   AF-A0AAV9CEV6-F1
#
_cell.length_a   1.000
_cell.length_b   1.000
_cell.length_c   1.000
_cell.angle_alpha   90.00
_cell.angle_beta   90.00
_cell.angle_gamma   90.00
#
_symmetry.space_group_name_H-M   'P 1'
#
loop_
_entity.id
_entity.type
_entity.pdbx_description
1 polymer ?
#
loop_
_entity_poly.entity_id
_entity_poly.type
_entity_poly.pdbx_seq_one_letter_code
_entity_poly.pdbx_strand_id
1 'polypeptide(L)'
;MDLMTERFNDPPLPKTPPPPMGRTENNSATYLSSGNPCLDFFFQVVPDTKSKTITRLLKSAWDRDPLKSLKLVCHLRGVRGTGKSDREGFYSSALWIHDHHPKTLALNVAPIAGFGYIKDLPEILHRILNGADVREVQKRQYLSWKSKGFLGFKNPKKGKPGHKTPEEVKAEVSAKRKEKREKAAAKAVERYARDPNYRLLYDLVSDFFAESLVADLERLRSGKLNEIGLAAKWCPSLYSPYDCSTLLCEGIATRVFPVESYPEYAEIEEAHYVYRVRDRLRKEVLVPLRAALELPEVYMAANKWGSLPYERVASVAMKNYKCLFMKRDRERFGKYLESVRKGEKKIAAGALLPHEILAEAYDKVVEDVAELQWRRMVSDLQEKGKLRNCIAVCDVSGSMSGTPMDVCVALGMLVAELSEEPWKGKVITFSARPQLHVIKGKTLAKKMRFVMNMDWGTNTNFQAVFDRILEVAVEGRLEPEKMIKRVFVFSDMEFDQASDRRWETDYMVIRRKFEEKGYGSAVPEIVFWNLRDSRSTPVKSMDKGVALVSGFSKNLLKLFLERDGVIDPEIVMDDAVAGEEYSKLVVFD
;
A
#
# COMPACT_ATOMS: atom_id res chain seq x y z
N MET A 1 -18.64 9.39 -57.80
CA MET A 1 -18.35 10.60 -57.03
C MET A 1 -17.03 10.38 -56.32
N ASP A 2 -16.18 11.41 -56.32
CA ASP A 2 -14.82 11.35 -55.79
C ASP A 2 -14.86 11.40 -54.24
N LEU A 3 -14.50 10.27 -53.61
CA LEU A 3 -14.46 10.11 -52.15
C LEU A 3 -13.48 11.08 -51.46
N MET A 4 -12.58 11.74 -52.22
CA MET A 4 -11.67 12.77 -51.71
C MET A 4 -12.36 14.09 -51.33
N THR A 5 -13.50 14.40 -51.97
CA THR A 5 -14.15 15.72 -51.81
C THR A 5 -15.35 15.73 -50.87
N GLU A 6 -15.92 14.57 -50.52
CA GLU A 6 -17.15 14.49 -49.71
C GLU A 6 -16.96 14.90 -48.24
N ARG A 7 -15.72 14.93 -47.72
CA ARG A 7 -15.43 15.23 -46.30
C ARG A 7 -14.60 16.50 -46.07
N PHE A 8 -14.32 17.27 -47.10
CA PHE A 8 -13.41 18.42 -47.00
C PHE A 8 -14.06 19.63 -46.30
N ASN A 9 -15.39 19.72 -46.36
CA ASN A 9 -16.17 20.82 -45.76
C ASN A 9 -16.96 20.40 -44.51
N ASP A 10 -16.84 19.14 -44.07
CA ASP A 10 -17.42 18.73 -42.79
C ASP A 10 -16.61 19.38 -41.67
N PRO A 11 -17.24 20.13 -40.74
CA PRO A 11 -16.54 20.56 -39.53
C PRO A 11 -16.01 19.31 -38.82
N PRO A 12 -14.78 19.33 -38.29
CA PRO A 12 -14.23 18.17 -37.59
C PRO A 12 -15.25 17.72 -36.54
N LEU A 13 -15.67 16.45 -36.63
CA LEU A 13 -16.50 15.81 -35.61
C LEU A 13 -15.95 16.21 -34.24
N PRO A 14 -16.79 16.69 -33.31
CA PRO A 14 -16.29 17.13 -32.02
C PRO A 14 -15.50 15.98 -31.40
N LYS A 15 -14.23 16.28 -31.08
CA LYS A 15 -13.45 15.53 -30.07
C LYS A 15 -14.43 15.21 -28.95
N THR A 16 -14.52 13.93 -28.56
CA THR A 16 -15.36 13.41 -27.47
C THR A 16 -15.79 14.50 -26.48
N PRO A 17 -17.10 14.63 -26.16
CA PRO A 17 -17.60 15.72 -25.32
C PRO A 17 -16.76 15.84 -24.04
N PRO A 18 -16.45 17.07 -23.60
CA PRO A 18 -15.58 17.27 -22.44
C PRO A 18 -16.15 16.51 -21.23
N PRO A 19 -15.27 15.92 -20.39
CA PRO A 19 -15.73 15.11 -19.27
C PRO A 19 -16.64 15.92 -18.33
N PRO A 20 -17.56 15.24 -17.61
CA PRO A 20 -18.54 15.90 -16.78
C PRO A 20 -17.85 16.75 -15.71
N MET A 21 -18.24 18.03 -15.64
CA MET A 21 -17.78 18.96 -14.62
C MET A 21 -18.73 18.96 -13.43
N GLY A 22 -18.17 19.23 -12.26
CA GLY A 22 -18.90 19.38 -11.01
C GLY A 22 -18.26 20.45 -10.14
N ARG A 23 -18.53 20.38 -8.84
CA ARG A 23 -17.91 21.23 -7.85
C ARG A 23 -17.15 20.39 -6.83
N THR A 24 -16.02 20.91 -6.36
CA THR A 24 -15.33 20.45 -5.15
C THR A 24 -16.26 20.62 -3.94
N GLU A 25 -15.96 19.96 -2.82
CA GLU A 25 -16.58 20.20 -1.51
C GLU A 25 -16.47 21.68 -1.11
N ASN A 26 -15.41 22.35 -1.57
CA ASN A 26 -15.19 23.79 -1.40
C ASN A 26 -15.78 24.66 -2.51
N ASN A 27 -16.70 24.11 -3.31
CA ASN A 27 -17.52 24.82 -4.28
C ASN A 27 -16.78 25.40 -5.51
N SER A 28 -15.52 24.99 -5.74
CA SER A 28 -14.72 25.32 -6.93
C SER A 28 -15.05 24.40 -8.11
N ALA A 29 -14.97 24.90 -9.34
CA ALA A 29 -15.19 24.08 -10.53
C ALA A 29 -14.07 23.03 -10.70
N THR A 30 -14.44 21.79 -11.00
CA THR A 30 -13.50 20.68 -11.22
C THR A 30 -14.09 19.64 -12.16
N TYR A 31 -13.27 18.75 -12.73
CA TYR A 31 -13.80 17.59 -13.44
C TYR A 31 -14.18 16.49 -12.44
N LEU A 32 -15.30 15.81 -12.69
CA LEU A 32 -15.70 14.62 -11.92
C LEU A 32 -15.03 13.34 -12.43
N SER A 33 -14.39 13.44 -13.59
CA SER A 33 -13.72 12.35 -14.32
C SER A 33 -12.66 12.95 -15.24
N SER A 34 -11.56 12.24 -15.43
CA SER A 34 -10.55 12.56 -16.43
C SER A 34 -11.01 12.32 -17.88
N GLY A 35 -12.12 11.60 -18.06
CA GLY A 35 -12.58 11.04 -19.34
C GLY A 35 -12.08 9.63 -19.62
N ASN A 36 -11.15 9.10 -18.80
CA ASN A 36 -10.65 7.73 -18.88
C ASN A 36 -10.96 6.98 -17.56
N PRO A 37 -11.89 6.00 -17.57
CA PRO A 37 -12.27 5.28 -16.35
C PRO A 37 -11.12 4.54 -15.64
N CYS A 38 -10.12 4.06 -16.39
CA CYS A 38 -8.94 3.43 -15.80
C CYS A 38 -8.09 4.46 -15.04
N LEU A 39 -7.94 5.66 -15.61
CA LEU A 39 -7.23 6.76 -14.95
C LEU A 39 -8.00 7.28 -13.73
N ASP A 40 -9.33 7.32 -13.79
CA ASP A 40 -10.17 7.67 -12.65
C ASP A 40 -9.99 6.67 -11.51
N PHE A 41 -9.96 5.37 -11.80
CA PHE A 41 -9.64 4.34 -10.80
C PHE A 41 -8.21 4.51 -10.27
N PHE A 42 -7.23 4.76 -11.15
CA PHE A 42 -5.84 4.99 -10.77
C PHE A 42 -5.65 6.24 -9.92
N PHE A 43 -6.44 7.30 -10.09
CA PHE A 43 -6.24 8.54 -9.37
C PHE A 43 -7.14 8.65 -8.13
N GLN A 44 -8.42 8.31 -8.25
CA GLN A 44 -9.42 8.54 -7.18
C GLN A 44 -9.37 7.47 -6.08
N VAL A 45 -8.85 6.27 -6.35
CA VAL A 45 -8.73 5.23 -5.31
C VAL A 45 -7.50 5.48 -4.44
N VAL A 46 -7.77 5.81 -3.18
CA VAL A 46 -6.80 6.03 -2.10
C VAL A 46 -7.20 5.24 -0.84
N PRO A 47 -6.32 5.09 0.17
CA PRO A 47 -6.57 4.19 1.30
C PRO A 47 -7.84 4.45 2.15
N ASP A 48 -8.43 5.64 2.10
CA ASP A 48 -9.69 5.97 2.79
C ASP A 48 -10.94 5.92 1.89
N THR A 49 -10.78 5.59 0.60
CA THR A 49 -11.90 5.44 -0.34
C THR A 49 -12.82 4.30 0.09
N LYS A 50 -14.13 4.58 0.15
CA LYS A 50 -15.15 3.59 0.55
C LYS A 50 -15.28 2.48 -0.48
N SER A 51 -15.48 1.23 -0.03
CA SER A 51 -15.59 0.06 -0.92
C SER A 51 -16.62 0.23 -2.04
N LYS A 52 -17.77 0.88 -1.77
CA LYS A 52 -18.80 1.16 -2.80
C LYS A 52 -18.28 2.06 -3.93
N THR A 53 -17.44 3.04 -3.60
CA THR A 53 -16.81 3.92 -4.60
C THR A 53 -15.80 3.15 -5.42
N ILE A 54 -14.99 2.31 -4.76
CA ILE A 54 -13.99 1.46 -5.41
C ILE A 54 -14.65 0.51 -6.41
N THR A 55 -15.71 -0.19 -6.02
CA THR A 55 -16.39 -1.13 -6.93
C THR A 55 -17.06 -0.43 -8.11
N ARG A 56 -17.60 0.77 -7.91
CA ARG A 56 -18.17 1.59 -9.00
C ARG A 56 -17.09 2.03 -10.01
N LEU A 57 -15.95 2.51 -9.51
CA LEU A 57 -14.82 2.91 -10.36
C LEU A 57 -14.22 1.70 -11.08
N LEU A 58 -14.04 0.59 -10.36
CA LEU A 58 -13.52 -0.65 -10.91
C LEU A 58 -14.41 -1.19 -12.03
N LYS A 59 -15.73 -1.22 -11.81
CA LYS A 59 -16.68 -1.63 -12.85
C LYS A 59 -16.51 -0.80 -14.12
N SER A 60 -16.46 0.53 -13.97
CA SER A 60 -16.33 1.45 -15.10
C SER A 60 -14.99 1.28 -15.84
N ALA A 61 -13.90 1.04 -15.09
CA ALA A 61 -12.59 0.74 -15.66
C ALA A 61 -12.59 -0.62 -16.37
N TRP A 62 -13.25 -1.62 -15.78
CA TRP A 62 -13.30 -2.98 -16.32
C TRP A 62 -14.09 -3.04 -17.62
N ASP A 63 -15.23 -2.35 -17.69
CA ASP A 63 -16.04 -2.20 -18.91
C ASP A 63 -15.25 -1.54 -20.05
N ARG A 64 -14.22 -0.74 -19.73
CA ARG A 64 -13.34 -0.07 -20.70
C ARG A 64 -12.15 -0.94 -21.12
N ASP A 65 -11.41 -1.50 -20.17
CA ASP A 65 -10.20 -2.30 -20.38
C ASP A 65 -10.02 -3.28 -19.20
N PRO A 66 -10.52 -4.53 -19.32
CA PRO A 66 -10.43 -5.54 -18.25
C PRO A 66 -9.00 -5.84 -17.81
N LEU A 67 -8.06 -5.94 -18.76
CA LEU A 67 -6.68 -6.30 -18.46
C LEU A 67 -5.98 -5.17 -17.72
N LYS A 68 -6.14 -3.92 -18.17
CA LYS A 68 -5.59 -2.77 -17.46
C LYS A 68 -6.21 -2.60 -16.09
N SER A 69 -7.52 -2.84 -15.96
CA SER A 69 -8.22 -2.86 -14.67
C SER A 69 -7.65 -3.88 -13.71
N LEU A 70 -7.40 -5.12 -14.16
CA LEU A 70 -6.74 -6.15 -13.35
C LEU A 70 -5.33 -5.72 -12.92
N LYS A 71 -4.54 -5.12 -13.83
CA LYS A 71 -3.22 -4.56 -13.50
C LYS A 71 -3.31 -3.46 -12.44
N LEU A 72 -4.29 -2.56 -12.56
CA LEU A 72 -4.53 -1.48 -11.61
C LEU A 72 -4.96 -2.01 -10.23
N VAL A 73 -5.76 -3.08 -10.18
CA VAL A 73 -6.11 -3.76 -8.92
C VAL A 73 -4.87 -4.35 -8.25
N CYS A 74 -4.01 -5.03 -9.00
CA CYS A 74 -2.72 -5.53 -8.49
C CYS A 74 -1.78 -4.37 -8.06
N HIS A 75 -1.83 -3.25 -8.79
CA HIS A 75 -1.08 -2.04 -8.46
C HIS A 75 -1.52 -1.43 -7.11
N LEU A 76 -2.81 -1.49 -6.75
CA LEU A 76 -3.25 -1.08 -5.40
C LEU A 76 -2.46 -1.83 -4.33
N ARG A 77 -2.29 -3.15 -4.50
CA ARG A 77 -1.68 -3.99 -3.48
C ARG A 77 -0.16 -3.96 -3.45
N GLY A 78 0.50 -3.60 -4.55
CA GLY A 78 1.96 -3.66 -4.69
C GLY A 78 2.69 -3.15 -3.44
N VAL A 79 3.52 -4.02 -2.84
CA VAL A 79 4.36 -3.72 -1.66
C VAL A 79 5.84 -4.02 -1.91
N ARG A 80 6.16 -4.74 -2.98
CA ARG A 80 7.53 -5.18 -3.30
C ARG A 80 8.27 -4.20 -4.19
N GLY A 81 8.17 -2.91 -3.86
CA GLY A 81 8.81 -1.84 -4.63
C GLY A 81 7.98 -1.30 -5.79
N THR A 82 6.77 -1.80 -6.00
CA THR A 82 5.77 -1.25 -6.93
C THR A 82 4.48 -0.90 -6.18
N GLY A 83 3.52 -0.29 -6.87
CA GLY A 83 2.15 -0.10 -6.38
C GLY A 83 1.96 0.91 -5.25
N LYS A 84 0.71 0.99 -4.78
CA LYS A 84 0.23 1.93 -3.77
C LYS A 84 0.28 1.42 -2.32
N SER A 85 0.45 0.11 -2.14
CA SER A 85 0.35 -0.54 -0.84
C SER A 85 -1.00 -0.31 -0.13
N ASP A 86 -2.06 -0.05 -0.89
CA ASP A 86 -3.43 0.05 -0.43
C ASP A 86 -4.04 -1.35 -0.30
N ARG A 87 -4.11 -1.82 0.93
CA ARG A 87 -4.59 -3.14 1.27
C ARG A 87 -6.11 -3.25 1.18
N GLU A 88 -6.85 -2.28 1.70
CA GLU A 88 -8.32 -2.38 1.78
C GLU A 88 -8.97 -2.11 0.42
N GLY A 89 -8.39 -1.22 -0.39
CA GLY A 89 -8.82 -1.03 -1.76
C GLY A 89 -8.58 -2.26 -2.63
N PHE A 90 -7.44 -2.93 -2.45
CA PHE A 90 -7.18 -4.22 -3.09
C PHE A 90 -8.20 -5.28 -2.69
N TYR A 91 -8.48 -5.47 -1.40
CA TYR A 91 -9.44 -6.50 -0.98
C TYR A 91 -10.86 -6.20 -1.45
N SER A 92 -11.29 -4.93 -1.42
CA SER A 92 -12.59 -4.53 -1.97
C SER A 92 -12.68 -4.87 -3.46
N SER A 93 -11.60 -4.63 -4.20
CA SER A 93 -11.50 -4.96 -5.63
C SER A 93 -11.46 -6.47 -5.88
N ALA A 94 -10.68 -7.23 -5.11
CA ALA A 94 -10.58 -8.68 -5.24
C ALA A 94 -11.93 -9.38 -4.96
N LEU A 95 -12.68 -8.90 -3.97
CA LEU A 95 -14.03 -9.40 -3.70
C LEU A 95 -15.00 -9.09 -4.85
N TRP A 96 -14.90 -7.90 -5.44
CA TRP A 96 -15.69 -7.56 -6.62
C TRP A 96 -15.34 -8.47 -7.82
N ILE A 97 -14.05 -8.72 -8.06
CA ILE A 97 -13.61 -9.64 -9.12
C ILE A 97 -14.09 -11.06 -8.82
N HIS A 98 -14.05 -11.54 -7.57
CA HIS A 98 -14.62 -12.85 -7.21
C HIS A 98 -16.10 -12.96 -7.61
N ASP A 99 -16.89 -11.89 -7.38
CA ASP A 99 -18.33 -11.91 -7.62
C ASP A 99 -18.71 -11.77 -9.10
N HIS A 100 -17.85 -11.18 -9.93
CA HIS A 100 -18.16 -10.86 -11.34
C HIS A 100 -17.28 -11.59 -12.36
N HIS A 101 -16.01 -11.85 -12.03
CA HIS A 101 -14.99 -12.48 -12.87
C HIS A 101 -14.19 -13.53 -12.07
N PRO A 102 -14.87 -14.57 -11.54
CA PRO A 102 -14.29 -15.52 -10.58
C PRO A 102 -13.10 -16.30 -11.13
N LYS A 103 -13.11 -16.69 -12.41
CA LYS A 103 -11.99 -17.43 -13.02
C LYS A 103 -10.78 -16.52 -13.14
N THR A 104 -11.00 -15.26 -13.48
CA THR A 104 -9.94 -14.25 -13.55
C THR A 104 -9.24 -14.08 -12.21
N LEU A 105 -9.97 -14.01 -11.09
CA LEU A 105 -9.33 -13.98 -9.77
C LEU A 105 -8.57 -15.28 -9.47
N ALA A 106 -9.22 -16.42 -9.69
CA ALA A 106 -8.72 -17.72 -9.26
C ALA A 106 -7.47 -18.16 -10.06
N LEU A 107 -7.46 -17.99 -11.38
CA LEU A 107 -6.34 -18.39 -12.24
C LEU A 107 -5.13 -17.44 -12.13
N ASN A 108 -5.29 -16.26 -11.53
CA ASN A 108 -4.19 -15.31 -11.27
C ASN A 108 -3.62 -15.40 -9.84
N VAL A 109 -3.93 -16.44 -9.05
CA VAL A 109 -3.43 -16.59 -7.66
C VAL A 109 -1.90 -16.44 -7.57
N ALA A 110 -1.14 -17.09 -8.44
CA ALA A 110 0.32 -17.02 -8.43
C ALA A 110 0.86 -15.61 -8.80
N PRO A 111 0.44 -14.98 -9.91
CA PRO A 111 0.76 -13.57 -10.19
C PRO A 111 0.40 -12.61 -9.04
N ILE A 112 -0.81 -12.72 -8.48
CA ILE A 112 -1.29 -11.86 -7.39
C ILE A 112 -0.39 -11.97 -6.14
N ALA A 113 0.06 -13.19 -5.80
CA ALA A 113 0.99 -13.42 -4.69
C ALA A 113 2.36 -12.73 -4.90
N GLY A 114 2.72 -12.42 -6.15
CA GLY A 114 3.93 -11.68 -6.53
C GLY A 114 3.87 -10.19 -6.19
N PHE A 115 2.72 -9.53 -6.34
CA PHE A 115 2.54 -8.10 -6.02
C PHE A 115 2.46 -7.84 -4.52
N GLY A 116 1.68 -8.68 -3.84
CA GLY A 116 1.34 -8.56 -2.43
C GLY A 116 2.20 -9.40 -1.50
N TYR A 117 1.60 -9.73 -0.35
CA TYR A 117 2.07 -10.80 0.51
C TYR A 117 1.28 -12.07 0.20
N ILE A 118 1.91 -13.24 0.31
CA ILE A 118 1.21 -14.52 0.12
C ILE A 118 0.01 -14.67 1.08
N LYS A 119 0.04 -14.03 2.27
CA LYS A 119 -1.10 -13.99 3.20
C LYS A 119 -2.34 -13.26 2.68
N ASP A 120 -2.24 -12.56 1.56
CA ASP A 120 -3.41 -11.92 0.96
C ASP A 120 -4.38 -13.00 0.43
N LEU A 121 -3.88 -14.17 0.00
CA LEU A 121 -4.69 -15.30 -0.46
C LEU A 121 -5.64 -15.86 0.63
N PRO A 122 -5.15 -16.28 1.82
CA PRO A 122 -6.04 -16.72 2.89
C PRO A 122 -6.91 -15.58 3.44
N GLU A 123 -6.50 -14.32 3.32
CA GLU A 123 -7.35 -13.17 3.71
C GLU A 123 -8.52 -12.97 2.74
N ILE A 124 -8.33 -13.14 1.43
CA ILE A 124 -9.41 -13.12 0.43
C ILE A 124 -10.43 -14.22 0.74
N LEU A 125 -9.99 -15.47 0.93
CA LEU A 125 -10.88 -16.58 1.31
C LEU A 125 -11.62 -16.30 2.62
N HIS A 126 -10.91 -15.77 3.62
CA HIS A 126 -11.51 -15.40 4.91
C HIS A 126 -12.61 -14.34 4.75
N ARG A 127 -12.41 -13.34 3.89
CA ARG A 127 -13.39 -12.26 3.65
C ARG A 127 -14.58 -12.73 2.81
N ILE A 128 -14.38 -13.60 1.82
CA ILE A 128 -15.49 -14.21 1.08
C ILE A 128 -16.42 -14.97 2.03
N LEU A 129 -15.85 -15.70 3.00
CA LEU A 129 -16.64 -16.41 4.00
C LEU A 129 -17.30 -15.47 5.00
N ASN A 130 -16.56 -14.52 5.58
CA ASN A 130 -17.02 -13.78 6.77
C ASN A 130 -17.57 -12.38 6.48
N GLY A 131 -17.53 -11.94 5.22
CA GLY A 131 -17.92 -10.61 4.78
C GLY A 131 -16.72 -9.68 4.60
N ALA A 132 -16.87 -8.70 3.69
CA ALA A 132 -15.81 -7.74 3.32
C ALA A 132 -15.26 -6.95 4.53
N ASP A 133 -16.15 -6.58 5.46
CA ASP A 133 -15.83 -5.70 6.59
C ASP A 133 -15.44 -6.47 7.86
N VAL A 134 -15.23 -7.79 7.76
CA VAL A 134 -14.98 -8.66 8.94
C VAL A 134 -13.85 -8.14 9.83
N ARG A 135 -12.78 -7.61 9.23
CA ARG A 135 -11.63 -7.06 9.97
C ARG A 135 -11.95 -5.77 10.70
N GLU A 136 -12.75 -4.91 10.10
CA GLU A 136 -13.19 -3.67 10.74
C GLU A 136 -14.12 -3.95 11.92
N VAL A 137 -15.05 -4.88 11.74
CA VAL A 137 -15.97 -5.31 12.80
C VAL A 137 -15.18 -5.91 13.97
N GLN A 138 -14.22 -6.80 13.69
CA GLN A 138 -13.34 -7.39 14.71
C GLN A 138 -12.53 -6.31 15.44
N LYS A 139 -11.97 -5.33 14.72
CA LYS A 139 -11.21 -4.22 15.31
C LYS A 139 -12.09 -3.35 16.22
N ARG A 140 -13.29 -2.99 15.78
CA ARG A 140 -14.27 -2.23 16.57
C ARG A 140 -14.67 -2.98 17.85
N GLN A 141 -14.95 -4.27 17.75
CA GLN A 141 -15.25 -5.13 18.90
C GLN A 141 -14.08 -5.18 19.89
N TYR A 142 -12.85 -5.35 19.40
CA TYR A 142 -11.66 -5.36 20.25
C TYR A 142 -11.43 -4.01 20.95
N LEU A 143 -11.57 -2.89 20.25
CA LEU A 143 -11.43 -1.56 20.84
C LEU A 143 -12.51 -1.28 21.89
N SER A 144 -13.76 -1.68 21.62
CA SER A 144 -14.85 -1.62 22.60
C SER A 144 -14.59 -2.49 23.84
N TRP A 145 -14.05 -3.69 23.64
CA TRP A 145 -13.66 -4.56 24.75
C TRP A 145 -12.52 -3.95 25.57
N LYS A 146 -11.51 -3.38 24.90
CA LYS A 146 -10.35 -2.74 25.55
C LYS A 146 -10.76 -1.50 26.35
N SER A 147 -11.67 -0.68 25.83
CA SER A 147 -12.18 0.50 26.54
C SER A 147 -13.02 0.12 27.76
N LYS A 148 -13.84 -0.94 27.66
CA LYS A 148 -14.58 -1.51 28.79
C LYS A 148 -13.67 -2.15 29.85
N GLY A 149 -12.55 -2.74 29.42
CA GLY A 149 -11.57 -3.37 30.31
C GLY A 149 -10.86 -2.39 31.26
N PHE A 150 -10.76 -1.10 30.90
CA PHE A 150 -10.13 -0.08 31.75
C PHE A 150 -11.01 0.34 32.95
N LEU A 151 -12.34 0.12 32.88
CA LEU A 151 -13.26 0.31 34.02
C LEU A 151 -13.54 -0.97 34.82
N GLY A 152 -13.09 -2.15 34.34
CA GLY A 152 -13.60 -3.45 34.81
C GLY A 152 -12.68 -4.31 35.67
N PHE A 153 -11.36 -4.08 35.68
CA PHE A 153 -10.43 -4.85 36.51
C PHE A 153 -10.19 -4.17 37.88
N LYS A 154 -11.25 -4.00 38.68
CA LYS A 154 -11.06 -4.07 40.13
C LYS A 154 -10.73 -5.52 40.45
N ASN A 155 -9.58 -5.77 41.08
CA ASN A 155 -9.19 -7.09 41.60
C ASN A 155 -10.41 -7.80 42.18
N PRO A 156 -10.74 -9.05 41.77
CA PRO A 156 -11.83 -9.77 42.38
C PRO A 156 -11.51 -9.94 43.86
N LYS A 157 -12.24 -9.23 44.72
CA LYS A 157 -12.18 -9.43 46.18
C LYS A 157 -12.59 -10.89 46.42
N LYS A 158 -11.63 -11.72 46.84
CA LYS A 158 -11.87 -13.10 47.24
C LYS A 158 -12.99 -13.15 48.29
N GLY A 159 -13.99 -14.00 48.10
CA GLY A 159 -14.93 -14.38 49.15
C GLY A 159 -16.37 -13.84 49.07
N LYS A 160 -17.01 -13.80 47.90
CA LYS A 160 -18.48 -13.71 47.82
C LYS A 160 -19.09 -14.95 47.15
N PRO A 161 -20.21 -15.51 47.65
CA PRO A 161 -20.88 -16.65 47.02
C PRO A 161 -21.42 -16.24 45.64
N GLY A 162 -21.16 -17.05 44.60
CA GLY A 162 -21.63 -16.79 43.22
C GLY A 162 -20.55 -16.35 42.21
N HIS A 163 -19.28 -16.25 42.62
CA HIS A 163 -18.17 -16.02 41.69
C HIS A 163 -17.64 -17.35 41.12
N LYS A 164 -17.71 -17.51 39.80
CA LYS A 164 -17.14 -18.65 39.06
C LYS A 164 -15.65 -18.81 39.39
N THR A 165 -15.21 -20.04 39.58
CA THR A 165 -13.79 -20.34 39.79
C THR A 165 -12.97 -20.01 38.53
N PRO A 166 -11.66 -19.71 38.65
CA PRO A 166 -10.81 -19.50 37.47
C PRO A 166 -10.83 -20.67 36.48
N GLU A 167 -11.01 -21.90 36.98
CA GLU A 167 -11.12 -23.11 36.18
C GLU A 167 -12.46 -23.18 35.42
N GLU A 168 -13.57 -22.87 36.07
CA GLU A 168 -14.89 -22.76 35.42
C GLU A 168 -14.89 -21.69 34.32
N VAL A 169 -14.30 -20.53 34.59
CA VAL A 169 -14.16 -19.47 33.57
C VAL A 169 -13.29 -19.93 32.41
N LYS A 170 -12.19 -20.65 32.67
CA LYS A 170 -11.31 -21.20 31.62
C LYS A 170 -12.03 -22.26 30.79
N ALA A 171 -12.81 -23.14 31.41
CA ALA A 171 -13.61 -24.16 30.75
C ALA A 171 -14.70 -23.54 29.86
N GLU A 172 -15.43 -22.55 30.37
CA GLU A 172 -16.47 -21.83 29.62
C GLU A 172 -15.87 -21.09 28.41
N VAL A 173 -14.73 -20.41 28.58
CA VAL A 173 -14.02 -19.75 27.48
C VAL A 173 -13.54 -20.76 26.44
N SER A 174 -13.07 -21.93 26.87
CA SER A 174 -12.66 -23.01 25.97
C SER A 174 -13.85 -23.55 25.17
N ALA A 175 -14.98 -23.80 25.83
CA ALA A 175 -16.21 -24.27 25.20
C ALA A 175 -16.74 -23.29 24.15
N LYS A 176 -16.82 -21.99 24.48
CA LYS A 176 -17.21 -20.93 23.53
C LYS A 176 -16.26 -20.82 22.34
N ARG A 177 -14.96 -21.03 22.54
CA ARG A 177 -13.98 -21.06 21.43
C ARG A 177 -14.18 -22.29 20.54
N LYS A 178 -14.48 -23.45 21.12
CA LYS A 178 -14.77 -24.68 20.38
C LYS A 178 -16.04 -24.52 19.53
N GLU A 179 -17.13 -24.06 20.13
CA GLU A 179 -18.41 -23.81 19.43
C GLU A 179 -18.22 -22.82 18.26
N LYS A 180 -17.49 -21.72 18.49
CA LYS A 180 -17.20 -20.73 17.43
C LYS A 180 -16.39 -21.35 16.28
N ARG A 181 -15.46 -22.25 16.58
CA ARG A 181 -14.65 -22.95 15.57
C ARG A 181 -15.51 -23.93 14.77
N GLU A 182 -16.37 -24.70 15.42
CA GLU A 182 -17.28 -25.64 14.76
C GLU A 182 -18.23 -24.90 13.82
N LYS A 183 -18.81 -23.77 14.26
CA LYS A 183 -19.65 -22.91 13.41
C LYS A 183 -18.89 -22.36 12.19
N ALA A 184 -17.64 -21.93 12.39
CA ALA A 184 -16.82 -21.42 11.29
C ALA A 184 -16.42 -22.53 10.30
N ALA A 185 -16.07 -23.72 10.79
CA ALA A 185 -15.76 -24.88 9.97
C ALA A 185 -16.99 -25.35 9.17
N ALA A 186 -18.16 -25.47 9.79
CA ALA A 186 -19.40 -25.82 9.11
C ALA A 186 -19.72 -24.86 7.97
N LYS A 187 -19.55 -23.55 8.20
CA LYS A 187 -19.72 -22.51 7.18
C LYS A 187 -18.72 -22.65 6.03
N ALA A 188 -17.47 -22.99 6.31
CA ALA A 188 -16.45 -23.20 5.27
C ALA A 188 -16.80 -24.40 4.40
N VAL A 189 -17.19 -25.53 5.01
CA VAL A 189 -17.61 -26.75 4.31
C VAL A 189 -18.86 -26.50 3.46
N GLU A 190 -19.88 -25.84 4.01
CA GLU A 190 -21.10 -25.48 3.27
C GLU A 190 -20.77 -24.60 2.06
N ARG A 191 -19.93 -23.57 2.24
CA ARG A 191 -19.53 -22.69 1.15
C ARG A 191 -18.76 -23.44 0.06
N TYR A 192 -17.82 -24.31 0.44
CA TYR A 192 -17.05 -25.13 -0.49
C TYR A 192 -17.93 -26.06 -1.31
N ALA A 193 -18.93 -26.68 -0.68
CA ALA A 193 -19.86 -27.59 -1.36
C ALA A 193 -20.82 -26.86 -2.32
N ARG A 194 -21.29 -25.67 -1.94
CA ARG A 194 -22.37 -24.96 -2.65
C ARG A 194 -21.88 -23.98 -3.71
N ASP A 195 -20.74 -23.33 -3.52
CA ASP A 195 -20.24 -22.30 -4.44
C ASP A 195 -19.06 -22.80 -5.28
N PRO A 196 -19.27 -23.07 -6.59
CA PRO A 196 -18.19 -23.52 -7.47
C PRO A 196 -17.09 -22.47 -7.66
N ASN A 197 -17.40 -21.17 -7.57
CA ASN A 197 -16.42 -20.10 -7.73
C ASN A 197 -15.47 -20.03 -6.53
N TYR A 198 -16.05 -20.09 -5.31
CA TYR A 198 -15.26 -20.19 -4.08
C TYR A 198 -14.43 -21.46 -4.06
N ARG A 199 -15.00 -22.61 -4.45
CA ARG A 199 -14.28 -23.89 -4.54
C ARG A 199 -13.07 -23.78 -5.47
N LEU A 200 -13.24 -23.25 -6.68
CA LEU A 200 -12.15 -23.05 -7.63
C LEU A 200 -11.02 -22.18 -7.04
N LEU A 201 -11.37 -21.03 -6.43
CA LEU A 201 -10.38 -20.17 -5.80
C LEU A 201 -9.68 -20.86 -4.62
N TYR A 202 -10.43 -21.56 -3.78
CA TYR A 202 -9.88 -22.31 -2.64
C TYR A 202 -8.90 -23.39 -3.11
N ASP A 203 -9.25 -24.12 -4.16
CA ASP A 203 -8.43 -25.19 -4.70
C ASP A 203 -7.12 -24.63 -5.27
N LEU A 204 -7.19 -23.58 -6.10
CA LEU A 204 -5.98 -22.96 -6.68
C LEU A 204 -5.10 -22.26 -5.62
N VAL A 205 -5.68 -21.72 -4.55
CA VAL A 205 -4.90 -21.23 -3.40
C VAL A 205 -4.21 -22.39 -2.68
N SER A 206 -4.91 -23.51 -2.48
CA SER A 206 -4.35 -24.70 -1.84
C SER A 206 -3.22 -25.32 -2.67
N ASP A 207 -3.40 -25.42 -3.98
CA ASP A 207 -2.39 -25.87 -4.95
C ASP A 207 -1.15 -24.97 -4.89
N PHE A 208 -1.33 -23.65 -5.00
CA PHE A 208 -0.23 -22.69 -4.92
C PHE A 208 0.62 -22.86 -3.66
N PHE A 209 -0.02 -23.03 -2.49
CA PHE A 209 0.72 -23.29 -1.25
C PHE A 209 1.42 -24.64 -1.27
N ALA A 210 0.73 -25.71 -1.69
CA ALA A 210 1.31 -27.06 -1.72
C ALA A 210 2.54 -27.11 -2.61
N GLU A 211 2.43 -26.64 -3.86
CA GLU A 211 3.52 -26.59 -4.83
C GLU A 211 4.70 -25.74 -4.31
N SER A 212 4.40 -24.56 -3.76
CA SER A 212 5.44 -23.67 -3.22
C SER A 212 6.18 -24.31 -2.03
N LEU A 213 5.45 -25.01 -1.15
CA LEU A 213 6.03 -25.67 0.03
C LEU A 213 6.87 -26.88 -0.35
N VAL A 214 6.44 -27.67 -1.34
CA VAL A 214 7.21 -28.81 -1.87
C VAL A 214 8.51 -28.32 -2.50
N ALA A 215 8.45 -27.30 -3.36
CA ALA A 215 9.64 -26.69 -3.96
C ALA A 215 10.59 -26.09 -2.89
N ASP A 216 10.04 -25.44 -1.86
CA ASP A 216 10.83 -24.91 -0.75
C ASP A 216 11.50 -26.02 0.08
N LEU A 217 10.85 -27.18 0.26
CA LEU A 217 11.44 -28.34 0.91
C LEU A 217 12.59 -28.95 0.08
N GLU A 218 12.45 -29.00 -1.24
CA GLU A 218 13.53 -29.46 -2.12
C GLU A 218 14.75 -28.53 -2.05
N ARG A 219 14.53 -27.21 -2.03
CA ARG A 219 15.58 -26.21 -1.80
C ARG A 219 16.25 -26.38 -0.45
N LEU A 220 15.48 -26.65 0.59
CA LEU A 220 16.01 -26.93 1.92
C LEU A 220 16.88 -28.20 1.92
N ARG A 221 16.41 -29.29 1.30
CA ARG A 221 17.15 -30.56 1.20
C ARG A 221 18.44 -30.43 0.39
N SER A 222 18.44 -29.57 -0.64
CA SER A 222 19.61 -29.28 -1.47
C SER A 222 20.54 -28.20 -0.89
N GLY A 223 20.26 -27.69 0.31
CA GLY A 223 21.10 -26.68 0.98
C GLY A 223 20.99 -25.27 0.40
N LYS A 224 20.04 -25.02 -0.51
CA LYS A 224 19.80 -23.72 -1.16
C LYS A 224 18.96 -22.79 -0.29
N LEU A 225 19.45 -22.48 0.91
CA LEU A 225 18.71 -21.74 1.94
C LEU A 225 18.27 -20.33 1.49
N ASN A 226 19.03 -19.69 0.59
CA ASN A 226 18.73 -18.34 0.09
C ASN A 226 17.62 -18.31 -0.98
N GLU A 227 17.25 -19.47 -1.52
CA GLU A 227 16.20 -19.59 -2.55
C GLU A 227 14.84 -19.99 -1.95
N ILE A 228 14.79 -20.28 -0.64
CA ILE A 228 13.55 -20.67 0.05
C ILE A 228 12.57 -19.48 0.04
N GLY A 229 11.37 -19.73 -0.48
CA GLY A 229 10.28 -18.78 -0.56
C GLY A 229 9.65 -18.46 0.80
N LEU A 230 8.66 -17.57 0.77
CA LEU A 230 7.91 -17.16 1.96
C LEU A 230 6.59 -17.93 2.14
N ALA A 231 6.37 -19.01 1.38
CA ALA A 231 5.14 -19.80 1.45
C ALA A 231 4.92 -20.35 2.86
N ALA A 232 5.96 -20.95 3.49
CA ALA A 232 5.87 -21.46 4.86
C ALA A 232 5.60 -20.37 5.91
N LYS A 233 6.07 -19.13 5.69
CA LYS A 233 5.79 -17.99 6.57
C LYS A 233 4.30 -17.64 6.57
N TRP A 234 3.66 -17.69 5.41
CA TRP A 234 2.29 -17.21 5.22
C TRP A 234 1.24 -18.31 5.15
N CYS A 235 1.65 -19.58 5.00
CA CYS A 235 0.78 -20.73 5.18
C CYS A 235 0.17 -20.66 6.59
N PRO A 236 -1.16 -20.79 6.73
CA PRO A 236 -1.81 -20.82 8.03
C PRO A 236 -1.18 -21.88 8.93
N SER A 237 -1.04 -21.57 10.22
CA SER A 237 -0.77 -22.60 11.22
C SER A 237 -2.08 -23.32 11.57
N LEU A 238 -2.01 -24.60 11.92
CA LEU A 238 -3.15 -25.34 12.44
C LEU A 238 -3.82 -24.56 13.59
N TYR A 239 -5.15 -24.48 13.53
CA TYR A 239 -5.99 -23.76 14.50
C TYR A 239 -5.75 -22.25 14.60
N SER A 240 -5.01 -21.67 13.65
CA SER A 240 -4.97 -20.21 13.48
C SER A 240 -6.36 -19.68 13.09
N PRO A 241 -6.64 -18.37 13.26
CA PRO A 241 -7.91 -17.80 12.82
C PRO A 241 -8.24 -18.07 11.34
N TYR A 242 -7.22 -18.07 10.46
CA TYR A 242 -7.40 -18.42 9.06
C TYR A 242 -7.81 -19.88 8.90
N ASP A 243 -7.06 -20.81 9.47
CA ASP A 243 -7.36 -22.25 9.40
C ASP A 243 -8.73 -22.58 10.01
N CYS A 244 -9.05 -22.04 11.18
CA CYS A 244 -10.36 -22.23 11.81
C CYS A 244 -11.52 -21.70 10.94
N SER A 245 -11.26 -20.70 10.09
CA SER A 245 -12.29 -20.09 9.24
C SER A 245 -12.38 -20.68 7.85
N THR A 246 -11.30 -21.25 7.31
CA THR A 246 -11.20 -21.68 5.90
C THR A 246 -10.93 -23.16 5.74
N LEU A 247 -10.42 -23.83 6.79
CA LEU A 247 -9.88 -25.19 6.74
C LEU A 247 -8.70 -25.36 5.77
N LEU A 248 -8.03 -24.26 5.40
CA LEU A 248 -7.01 -24.29 4.35
C LEU A 248 -5.82 -25.22 4.64
N CYS A 249 -5.47 -25.47 5.92
CA CYS A 249 -4.40 -26.43 6.22
C CYS A 249 -4.74 -27.85 5.78
N GLU A 250 -6.03 -28.21 5.78
CA GLU A 250 -6.50 -29.51 5.28
C GLU A 250 -6.30 -29.60 3.78
N GLY A 251 -6.80 -28.62 3.02
CA GLY A 251 -6.66 -28.57 1.57
C GLY A 251 -5.20 -28.55 1.10
N ILE A 252 -4.31 -27.87 1.83
CA ILE A 252 -2.87 -27.86 1.55
C ILE A 252 -2.25 -29.22 1.92
N ALA A 253 -2.56 -29.77 3.10
CA ALA A 253 -1.93 -31.00 3.57
C ALA A 253 -2.24 -32.20 2.67
N THR A 254 -3.47 -32.32 2.18
CA THR A 254 -3.87 -33.42 1.28
C THR A 254 -3.21 -33.32 -0.10
N ARG A 255 -2.81 -32.13 -0.54
CA ARG A 255 -2.06 -31.91 -1.80
C ARG A 255 -0.57 -32.14 -1.64
N VAL A 256 -0.01 -31.84 -0.47
CA VAL A 256 1.41 -32.13 -0.16
C VAL A 256 1.62 -33.62 0.10
N PHE A 257 0.63 -34.30 0.69
CA PHE A 257 0.69 -35.71 1.04
C PHE A 257 -0.47 -36.51 0.44
N PRO A 258 -0.60 -36.56 -0.91
CA PRO A 258 -1.73 -37.20 -1.57
C PRO A 258 -1.71 -38.72 -1.37
N VAL A 259 -2.89 -39.34 -1.23
CA VAL A 259 -3.03 -40.78 -0.93
C VAL A 259 -2.30 -41.64 -1.98
N GLU A 260 -2.32 -41.21 -3.24
CA GLU A 260 -1.69 -41.88 -4.38
C GLU A 260 -0.17 -42.01 -4.22
N SER A 261 0.46 -41.08 -3.51
CA SER A 261 1.90 -41.06 -3.27
C SER A 261 2.31 -41.73 -1.95
N TYR A 262 1.34 -42.09 -1.09
CA TYR A 262 1.56 -42.61 0.26
C TYR A 262 0.66 -43.83 0.52
N PRO A 263 1.09 -45.04 0.12
CA PRO A 263 0.30 -46.27 0.24
C PRO A 263 -0.18 -46.57 1.66
N GLU A 264 0.50 -46.06 2.68
CA GLU A 264 0.09 -46.19 4.08
C GLU A 264 -1.25 -45.51 4.41
N TYR A 265 -1.79 -44.70 3.50
CA TYR A 265 -3.09 -44.02 3.65
C TYR A 265 -4.22 -44.68 2.85
N ALA A 266 -3.94 -45.65 1.99
CA ALA A 266 -4.94 -46.25 1.11
C ALA A 266 -6.10 -46.93 1.86
N GLU A 267 -5.82 -47.50 3.05
CA GLU A 267 -6.81 -48.23 3.86
C GLU A 267 -7.25 -47.44 5.11
N ILE A 268 -6.87 -46.17 5.24
CA ILE A 268 -7.20 -45.34 6.40
C ILE A 268 -8.48 -44.54 6.13
N GLU A 269 -9.36 -44.47 7.12
CA GLU A 269 -10.54 -43.61 7.10
C GLU A 269 -10.15 -42.14 6.81
N GLU A 270 -10.90 -41.45 5.95
CA GLU A 270 -10.61 -40.09 5.50
C GLU A 270 -10.34 -39.11 6.65
N ALA A 271 -11.14 -39.17 7.72
CA ALA A 271 -10.96 -38.31 8.90
C ALA A 271 -9.60 -38.55 9.60
N HIS A 272 -9.17 -39.81 9.69
CA HIS A 272 -7.88 -40.18 10.27
C HIS A 272 -6.71 -39.83 9.34
N TYR A 273 -6.87 -40.01 8.02
CA TYR A 273 -5.90 -39.57 7.02
C TYR A 273 -5.67 -38.06 7.10
N VAL A 274 -6.76 -37.27 7.04
CA VAL A 274 -6.74 -35.80 7.15
C VAL A 274 -6.05 -35.33 8.44
N TYR A 275 -6.37 -35.96 9.57
CA TYR A 275 -5.72 -35.65 10.85
C TYR A 275 -4.20 -35.87 10.79
N ARG A 276 -3.76 -37.00 10.22
CA ARG A 276 -2.34 -37.34 10.09
C ARG A 276 -1.60 -36.36 9.18
N VAL A 277 -2.11 -36.12 7.97
CA VAL A 277 -1.41 -35.24 7.00
C VAL A 277 -1.34 -33.79 7.47
N ARG A 278 -2.35 -33.30 8.21
CA ARG A 278 -2.30 -31.96 8.82
C ARG A 278 -1.20 -31.85 9.86
N ASP A 279 -1.01 -32.86 10.71
CA ASP A 279 0.08 -32.87 11.68
C ASP A 279 1.45 -33.01 11.00
N ARG A 280 1.56 -33.79 9.92
CA ARG A 280 2.76 -33.87 9.07
C ARG A 280 3.09 -32.54 8.42
N LEU A 281 2.11 -31.85 7.81
CA LEU A 281 2.29 -30.50 7.27
C LEU A 281 2.92 -29.56 8.30
N ARG A 282 2.43 -29.60 9.55
CA ARG A 282 3.04 -28.80 10.63
C ARG A 282 4.48 -29.24 10.93
N LYS A 283 4.71 -30.51 11.21
CA LYS A 283 5.98 -31.03 11.75
C LYS A 283 7.08 -31.20 10.71
N GLU A 284 6.74 -31.76 9.56
CA GLU A 284 7.69 -32.15 8.49
C GLU A 284 7.89 -31.04 7.45
N VAL A 285 6.96 -30.09 7.33
CA VAL A 285 7.02 -29.02 6.32
C VAL A 285 7.22 -27.66 6.96
N LEU A 286 6.23 -27.18 7.72
CA LEU A 286 6.23 -25.79 8.21
C LEU A 286 7.31 -25.51 9.26
N VAL A 287 7.52 -26.43 10.21
CA VAL A 287 8.56 -26.27 11.24
C VAL A 287 9.98 -26.16 10.64
N PRO A 288 10.46 -27.11 9.80
CA PRO A 288 11.80 -27.02 9.24
C PRO A 288 11.98 -25.82 8.30
N LEU A 289 10.98 -25.51 7.45
CA LEU A 289 11.06 -24.34 6.57
C LEU A 289 11.08 -23.02 7.35
N ARG A 290 10.25 -22.87 8.39
CA ARG A 290 10.26 -21.66 9.23
C ARG A 290 11.55 -21.51 10.03
N ALA A 291 12.17 -22.62 10.42
CA ALA A 291 13.49 -22.61 11.04
C ALA A 291 14.57 -22.12 10.06
N ALA A 292 14.57 -22.63 8.84
CA ALA A 292 15.50 -22.21 7.78
C ALA A 292 15.35 -20.74 7.37
N LEU A 293 14.12 -20.20 7.43
CA LEU A 293 13.83 -18.80 7.17
C LEU A 293 14.30 -17.84 8.28
N GLU A 294 14.72 -18.35 9.44
CA GLU A 294 15.20 -17.58 10.59
C GLU A 294 14.26 -16.43 11.00
N LEU A 295 12.95 -16.71 11.01
CA LEU A 295 11.94 -15.71 11.35
C LEU A 295 12.06 -15.28 12.82
N PRO A 296 11.95 -13.97 13.15
CA PRO A 296 12.10 -13.49 14.53
C PRO A 296 11.11 -14.15 15.50
N GLU A 297 9.91 -14.46 15.04
CA GLU A 297 8.87 -15.10 15.84
C GLU A 297 9.29 -16.49 16.36
N VAL A 298 10.13 -17.22 15.63
CA VAL A 298 10.66 -18.55 16.02
C VAL A 298 11.58 -18.41 17.24
N TYR A 299 12.50 -17.44 17.21
CA TYR A 299 13.41 -17.17 18.32
C TYR A 299 12.68 -16.58 19.53
N MET A 300 11.77 -15.65 19.29
CA MET A 300 10.98 -14.98 20.34
C MET A 300 10.09 -15.98 21.09
N ALA A 301 9.42 -16.89 20.37
CA ALA A 301 8.59 -17.92 20.99
C ALA A 301 9.41 -18.92 21.81
N ALA A 302 10.63 -19.25 21.37
CA ALA A 302 11.56 -20.10 22.08
C ALA A 302 12.35 -19.38 23.19
N ASN A 303 12.10 -18.08 23.42
CA ASN A 303 12.87 -17.22 24.31
C ASN A 303 14.39 -17.18 24.02
N LYS A 304 14.79 -17.45 22.77
CA LYS A 304 16.18 -17.50 22.29
C LYS A 304 16.64 -16.16 21.71
N TRP A 305 16.52 -15.08 22.50
CA TRP A 305 16.87 -13.73 22.06
C TRP A 305 18.33 -13.60 21.61
N GLY A 306 19.26 -14.25 22.33
CA GLY A 306 20.69 -14.23 22.04
C GLY A 306 21.10 -14.82 20.68
N SER A 307 20.21 -15.51 19.98
CA SER A 307 20.46 -16.09 18.65
C SER A 307 19.67 -15.39 17.53
N LEU A 308 18.88 -14.36 17.84
CA LEU A 308 18.04 -13.68 16.84
C LEU A 308 18.91 -12.90 15.84
N PRO A 309 18.80 -13.17 14.52
CA PRO A 309 19.58 -12.48 13.50
C PRO A 309 18.92 -11.17 13.04
N TYR A 310 19.26 -10.05 13.70
CA TYR A 310 18.63 -8.74 13.43
C TYR A 310 18.71 -8.28 11.96
N GLU A 311 19.78 -8.65 11.24
CA GLU A 311 19.98 -8.30 9.82
C GLU A 311 18.94 -8.94 8.90
N ARG A 312 18.40 -10.10 9.28
CA ARG A 312 17.35 -10.80 8.51
C ARG A 312 15.94 -10.34 8.87
N VAL A 313 15.78 -9.49 9.88
CA VAL A 313 14.48 -9.00 10.31
C VAL A 313 13.90 -8.05 9.26
N ALA A 314 12.80 -8.47 8.64
CA ALA A 314 12.07 -7.65 7.68
C ALA A 314 11.59 -6.33 8.29
N SER A 315 11.49 -5.28 7.47
CA SER A 315 11.16 -3.91 7.88
C SER A 315 9.89 -3.78 8.74
N VAL A 316 8.80 -4.46 8.35
CA VAL A 316 7.54 -4.48 9.13
C VAL A 316 7.68 -5.26 10.44
N ALA A 317 8.47 -6.33 10.46
CA ALA A 317 8.75 -7.06 11.69
C ALA A 317 9.60 -6.22 12.65
N MET A 318 10.59 -5.49 12.13
CA MET A 318 11.39 -4.54 12.90
C MET A 318 10.50 -3.48 13.54
N LYS A 319 9.60 -2.88 12.75
CA LYS A 319 8.59 -1.92 13.23
C LYS A 319 7.77 -2.48 14.40
N ASN A 320 7.26 -3.71 14.26
CA ASN A 320 6.37 -4.32 15.25
C ASN A 320 7.10 -4.80 16.52
N TYR A 321 8.37 -5.21 16.41
CA TYR A 321 9.07 -5.90 17.49
C TYR A 321 10.23 -5.11 18.13
N LYS A 322 10.61 -3.96 17.58
CA LYS A 322 11.69 -3.09 18.12
C LYS A 322 11.57 -2.81 19.62
N CYS A 323 10.37 -2.54 20.14
CA CYS A 323 10.19 -2.30 21.58
C CYS A 323 10.47 -3.57 22.41
N LEU A 324 10.15 -4.75 21.88
CA LEU A 324 10.49 -6.02 22.52
C LEU A 324 11.99 -6.29 22.44
N PHE A 325 12.64 -5.98 21.32
CA PHE A 325 14.10 -6.10 21.17
C PHE A 325 14.83 -5.22 22.20
N MET A 326 14.44 -3.95 22.31
CA MET A 326 14.98 -3.03 23.31
C MET A 326 14.73 -3.51 24.75
N LYS A 327 13.58 -4.12 25.03
CA LYS A 327 13.23 -4.60 26.37
C LYS A 327 13.95 -5.91 26.75
N ARG A 328 14.19 -6.81 25.79
CA ARG A 328 14.65 -8.19 26.06
C ARG A 328 16.10 -8.44 25.68
N ASP A 329 16.67 -7.67 24.78
CA ASP A 329 18.04 -7.84 24.28
C ASP A 329 18.69 -6.49 23.91
N ARG A 330 18.66 -5.57 24.88
CA ARG A 330 19.07 -4.17 24.70
C ARG A 330 20.50 -4.01 24.18
N GLU A 331 21.44 -4.77 24.73
CA GLU A 331 22.86 -4.63 24.42
C GLU A 331 23.19 -5.08 22.99
N ARG A 332 22.75 -6.28 22.57
CA ARG A 332 23.00 -6.78 21.21
C ARG A 332 22.25 -5.94 20.18
N PHE A 333 21.02 -5.55 20.50
CA PHE A 333 20.24 -4.69 19.61
C PHE A 333 20.89 -3.31 19.46
N GLY A 334 21.37 -2.69 20.54
CA GLY A 334 22.13 -1.44 20.51
C GLY A 334 23.39 -1.54 19.63
N LYS A 335 24.21 -2.58 19.84
CA LYS A 335 25.39 -2.86 19.00
C LYS A 335 25.05 -3.05 17.53
N TYR A 336 23.93 -3.72 17.24
CA TYR A 336 23.43 -3.86 15.87
C TYR A 336 23.09 -2.50 15.26
N LEU A 337 22.34 -1.64 15.97
CA LEU A 337 21.99 -0.30 15.46
C LEU A 337 23.23 0.58 15.25
N GLU A 338 24.25 0.49 16.12
CA GLU A 338 25.53 1.16 15.92
C GLU A 338 26.26 0.67 14.68
N SER A 339 26.29 -0.65 14.45
CA SER A 339 26.89 -1.25 13.24
C SER A 339 26.17 -0.76 11.98
N VAL A 340 24.83 -0.64 12.02
CA VAL A 340 24.03 -0.07 10.93
C VAL A 340 24.35 1.42 10.73
N ARG A 341 24.54 2.19 11.81
CA ARG A 341 24.91 3.61 11.74
C ARG A 341 26.28 3.82 11.09
N LYS A 342 27.22 2.90 11.32
CA LYS A 342 28.56 2.86 10.69
C LYS A 342 28.55 2.36 9.24
N GLY A 343 27.44 1.77 8.77
CA GLY A 343 27.33 1.19 7.44
C GLY A 343 27.86 -0.25 7.32
N GLU A 344 28.25 -0.88 8.43
CA GLU A 344 28.75 -2.27 8.48
C GLU A 344 27.61 -3.29 8.29
N LYS A 345 26.40 -2.93 8.70
CA LYS A 345 25.18 -3.75 8.59
C LYS A 345 24.05 -2.97 7.94
N LYS A 346 23.06 -3.69 7.41
CA LYS A 346 21.86 -3.10 6.78
C LYS A 346 20.63 -3.36 7.64
N ILE A 347 19.74 -2.36 7.69
CA ILE A 347 18.39 -2.48 8.26
C ILE A 347 17.37 -2.47 7.12
N ALA A 348 16.37 -3.35 7.19
CA ALA A 348 15.32 -3.35 6.18
C ALA A 348 14.37 -2.15 6.34
N ALA A 349 14.09 -1.44 5.25
CA ALA A 349 13.11 -0.34 5.18
C ALA A 349 12.10 -0.45 4.01
N GLY A 350 12.31 -1.38 3.08
CA GLY A 350 11.62 -1.39 1.78
C GLY A 350 10.09 -1.41 1.83
N ALA A 351 9.49 -2.16 2.76
CA ALA A 351 8.04 -2.32 2.84
C ALA A 351 7.33 -1.28 3.73
N LEU A 352 8.07 -0.40 4.40
CA LEU A 352 7.50 0.68 5.20
C LEU A 352 7.18 1.90 4.34
N LEU A 353 6.09 2.59 4.66
CA LEU A 353 5.74 3.87 4.04
C LEU A 353 6.46 5.03 4.76
N PRO A 354 6.73 6.15 4.08
CA PRO A 354 7.46 7.28 4.68
C PRO A 354 6.82 7.80 5.98
N HIS A 355 5.50 7.99 5.99
CA HIS A 355 4.77 8.48 7.16
C HIS A 355 4.78 7.49 8.34
N GLU A 356 4.87 6.19 8.06
CA GLU A 356 4.97 5.17 9.09
C GLU A 356 6.29 5.24 9.85
N ILE A 357 7.38 5.62 9.18
CA ILE A 357 8.69 5.83 9.82
C ILE A 357 8.68 7.15 10.58
N LEU A 358 8.13 8.21 9.99
CA LEU A 358 8.03 9.52 10.63
C LEU A 358 7.23 9.50 11.93
N ALA A 359 6.08 8.82 11.95
CA ALA A 359 5.25 8.69 13.15
C ALA A 359 6.01 8.07 14.33
N GLU A 360 7.01 7.24 14.05
CA GLU A 360 7.83 6.55 15.06
C GLU A 360 9.04 7.37 15.52
N ALA A 361 9.43 8.40 14.77
CA ALA A 361 10.55 9.27 15.13
C ALA A 361 10.31 10.07 16.41
N TYR A 362 9.04 10.25 16.83
CA TYR A 362 8.70 10.92 18.08
C TYR A 362 8.88 10.06 19.33
N ASP A 363 8.97 8.74 19.18
CA ASP A 363 9.18 7.84 20.31
C ASP A 363 10.69 7.72 20.60
N LYS A 364 11.13 8.38 21.67
CA LYS A 364 12.53 8.42 22.11
C LYS A 364 13.14 7.03 22.34
N VAL A 365 12.34 6.00 22.60
CA VAL A 365 12.84 4.63 22.81
C VAL A 365 13.31 3.99 21.50
N VAL A 366 12.71 4.41 20.39
CA VAL A 366 12.88 3.79 19.07
C VAL A 366 13.26 4.77 17.96
N GLU A 367 13.56 6.02 18.32
CA GLU A 367 14.00 7.10 17.43
C GLU A 367 15.15 6.64 16.52
N ASP A 368 16.15 5.96 17.09
CA ASP A 368 17.30 5.42 16.35
C ASP A 368 16.89 4.45 15.23
N VAL A 369 15.87 3.61 15.46
CA VAL A 369 15.38 2.66 14.46
C VAL A 369 14.73 3.43 13.30
N ALA A 370 13.90 4.43 13.62
CA ALA A 370 13.23 5.25 12.61
C ALA A 370 14.22 6.04 11.75
N GLU A 371 15.24 6.66 12.37
CA GLU A 371 16.32 7.37 11.68
C GLU A 371 17.08 6.49 10.69
N LEU A 372 17.46 5.28 11.14
CA LEU A 372 18.21 4.34 10.30
C LEU A 372 17.34 3.78 9.16
N GLN A 373 16.05 3.52 9.41
CA GLN A 373 15.12 3.09 8.36
C GLN A 373 14.83 4.20 7.35
N TRP A 374 14.69 5.46 7.79
CA TRP A 374 14.55 6.62 6.91
C TRP A 374 15.78 6.79 6.02
N ARG A 375 16.98 6.77 6.62
CA ARG A 375 18.24 6.86 5.87
C ARG A 375 18.36 5.75 4.84
N ARG A 376 18.01 4.51 5.20
CA ARG A 376 18.02 3.39 4.25
C ARG A 376 17.03 3.63 3.11
N MET A 377 15.81 4.07 3.41
CA MET A 377 14.78 4.35 2.41
C MET A 377 15.23 5.42 1.39
N VAL A 378 15.84 6.51 1.87
CA VAL A 378 16.36 7.58 1.01
C VAL A 378 17.51 7.05 0.16
N SER A 379 18.46 6.31 0.75
CA SER A 379 19.56 5.66 0.01
C SER A 379 19.03 4.72 -1.08
N ASP A 380 18.05 3.87 -0.77
CA ASP A 380 17.44 2.93 -1.72
C ASP A 380 16.79 3.62 -2.92
N LEU A 381 16.29 4.84 -2.75
CA LEU A 381 15.70 5.65 -3.83
C LEU A 381 16.78 6.43 -4.59
N GLN A 382 17.77 6.99 -3.90
CA GLN A 382 18.91 7.68 -4.53
C GLN A 382 19.74 6.73 -5.40
N GLU A 383 19.88 5.47 -5.02
CA GLU A 383 20.52 4.41 -5.82
C GLU A 383 19.79 4.15 -7.14
N LYS A 384 18.49 4.50 -7.24
CA LYS A 384 17.67 4.32 -8.46
C LYS A 384 17.63 5.56 -9.35
N GLY A 385 18.16 6.68 -8.88
CA GLY A 385 18.16 7.95 -9.59
C GLY A 385 17.81 9.11 -8.67
N LYS A 386 17.93 10.33 -9.20
CA LYS A 386 17.63 11.57 -8.48
C LYS A 386 16.43 12.31 -9.08
N LEU A 387 15.83 13.17 -8.25
CA LEU A 387 14.83 14.13 -8.71
C LEU A 387 15.51 15.41 -9.18
N ARG A 388 15.67 15.57 -10.50
CA ARG A 388 16.29 16.77 -11.10
C ARG A 388 15.33 17.95 -11.02
N ASN A 389 15.78 19.04 -10.38
CA ASN A 389 15.03 20.28 -10.20
C ASN A 389 13.56 20.10 -9.78
N CYS A 390 13.30 19.27 -8.78
CA CYS A 390 11.96 19.03 -8.28
C CYS A 390 11.69 19.76 -6.96
N ILE A 391 10.45 20.15 -6.74
CA ILE A 391 10.00 20.71 -5.46
C ILE A 391 8.67 20.11 -5.03
N ALA A 392 8.49 20.00 -3.71
CA ALA A 392 7.22 19.61 -3.11
C ALA A 392 6.44 20.84 -2.64
N VAL A 393 5.14 20.84 -2.96
CA VAL A 393 4.12 21.74 -2.44
C VAL A 393 3.24 20.91 -1.53
N CYS A 394 3.24 21.25 -0.24
CA CYS A 394 2.60 20.45 0.78
C CYS A 394 1.31 21.13 1.27
N ASP A 395 0.18 20.42 1.14
CA ASP A 395 -1.09 20.78 1.73
C ASP A 395 -1.24 20.19 3.12
N VAL A 396 -1.42 21.07 4.10
CA VAL A 396 -1.76 20.68 5.48
C VAL A 396 -2.94 21.50 6.01
N SER A 397 -3.84 21.88 5.11
CA SER A 397 -5.14 22.45 5.44
C SER A 397 -5.94 21.53 6.36
N GLY A 398 -7.04 22.06 6.92
CA GLY A 398 -7.88 21.32 7.87
C GLY A 398 -8.44 20.00 7.31
N SER A 399 -8.73 19.92 6.02
CA SER A 399 -9.21 18.71 5.35
C SER A 399 -8.14 17.61 5.29
N MET A 400 -6.86 17.98 5.23
CA MET A 400 -5.73 17.04 5.26
C MET A 400 -5.50 16.41 6.65
N SER A 401 -6.17 16.88 7.70
CA SER A 401 -5.99 16.41 9.08
C SER A 401 -6.03 14.88 9.24
N GLY A 402 -5.12 14.38 10.09
CA GLY A 402 -4.90 12.96 10.32
C GLY A 402 -3.81 12.39 9.40
N THR A 403 -4.00 11.15 8.95
CA THR A 403 -2.99 10.42 8.17
C THR A 403 -2.60 11.11 6.86
N PRO A 404 -3.50 11.73 6.08
CA PRO A 404 -3.12 12.42 4.83
C PRO A 404 -2.09 13.53 5.06
N MET A 405 -2.22 14.32 6.14
CA MET A 405 -1.24 15.33 6.53
C MET A 405 0.12 14.72 6.88
N ASP A 406 0.14 13.63 7.66
CA ASP A 406 1.38 12.91 7.97
C ASP A 406 2.07 12.40 6.69
N VAL A 407 1.28 11.91 5.72
CA VAL A 407 1.77 11.45 4.41
C VAL A 407 2.30 12.61 3.58
N CYS A 408 1.59 13.73 3.54
CA CYS A 408 2.01 14.93 2.83
C CYS A 408 3.36 15.43 3.33
N VAL A 409 3.51 15.57 4.66
CA VAL A 409 4.79 15.96 5.28
C VAL A 409 5.89 14.95 4.95
N ALA A 410 5.60 13.65 5.04
CA ALA A 410 6.59 12.62 4.77
C ALA A 410 7.06 12.57 3.32
N LEU A 411 6.14 12.64 2.35
CA LEU A 411 6.48 12.67 0.93
C LEU A 411 7.17 13.98 0.55
N GLY A 412 6.74 15.12 1.11
CA GLY A 412 7.40 16.41 0.91
C GLY A 412 8.84 16.41 1.42
N MET A 413 9.09 15.86 2.62
CA MET A 413 10.44 15.67 3.14
C MET A 413 11.28 14.74 2.26
N LEU A 414 10.67 13.66 1.75
CA LEU A 414 11.35 12.70 0.89
C LEU A 414 11.75 13.35 -0.45
N VAL A 415 10.86 14.09 -1.10
CA VAL A 415 11.17 14.87 -2.31
C VAL A 415 12.30 15.85 -2.02
N ALA A 416 12.22 16.60 -0.92
CA ALA A 416 13.26 17.56 -0.56
C ALA A 416 14.65 16.90 -0.35
N GLU A 417 14.73 15.67 0.17
CA GLU A 417 15.99 14.95 0.32
C GLU A 417 16.49 14.28 -0.98
N LEU A 418 15.59 13.94 -1.90
CA LEU A 418 15.90 13.36 -3.21
C LEU A 418 16.21 14.41 -4.30
N SER A 419 15.75 15.64 -4.11
CA SER A 419 15.99 16.75 -5.03
C SER A 419 17.45 17.17 -5.06
N GLU A 420 17.90 17.60 -6.23
CA GLU A 420 19.24 18.19 -6.42
C GLU A 420 19.31 19.66 -6.03
N GLU A 421 20.53 20.18 -5.85
CA GLU A 421 20.74 21.62 -5.70
C GLU A 421 20.30 22.34 -6.99
N PRO A 422 19.68 23.54 -6.90
CA PRO A 422 19.51 24.37 -5.71
C PRO A 422 18.23 24.10 -4.91
N TRP A 423 17.44 23.08 -5.24
CA TRP A 423 16.12 22.84 -4.63
C TRP A 423 16.14 21.85 -3.46
N LYS A 424 17.27 21.17 -3.27
CA LYS A 424 17.51 20.25 -2.16
C LYS A 424 17.19 20.89 -0.80
N GLY A 425 16.47 20.13 0.02
CA GLY A 425 16.07 20.51 1.37
C GLY A 425 15.01 21.61 1.43
N LYS A 426 14.36 21.95 0.32
CA LYS A 426 13.33 23.01 0.25
C LYS A 426 11.93 22.44 -0.01
N VAL A 427 10.93 23.09 0.56
CA VAL A 427 9.50 22.79 0.37
C VAL A 427 8.70 24.09 0.28
N ILE A 428 7.57 24.07 -0.41
CA ILE A 428 6.64 25.20 -0.48
C ILE A 428 5.38 24.90 0.32
N THR A 429 4.91 25.88 1.09
CA THR A 429 3.60 25.79 1.75
C THR A 429 2.45 25.99 0.78
N PHE A 430 1.43 25.14 0.86
CA PHE A 430 0.23 25.27 0.04
C PHE A 430 -0.83 26.08 0.78
N SER A 431 -0.74 27.40 0.63
CA SER A 431 -1.57 28.37 1.33
C SER A 431 -1.95 29.54 0.41
N ALA A 432 -2.76 30.48 0.91
CA ALA A 432 -3.08 31.72 0.22
C ALA A 432 -1.84 32.61 0.01
N ARG A 433 -0.77 32.39 0.79
CA ARG A 433 0.52 33.09 0.69
C ARG A 433 1.65 32.06 0.76
N PRO A 434 1.90 31.34 -0.34
CA PRO A 434 2.86 30.24 -0.35
C PRO A 434 4.27 30.75 -0.02
N GLN A 435 4.96 30.03 0.87
CA GLN A 435 6.30 30.37 1.32
C GLN A 435 7.27 29.23 1.00
N LEU A 436 8.44 29.60 0.48
CA LEU A 436 9.55 28.68 0.26
C LEU A 436 10.34 28.52 1.57
N HIS A 437 10.34 27.32 2.14
CA HIS A 437 11.05 27.01 3.37
C HIS A 437 12.22 26.07 3.13
N VAL A 438 13.34 26.36 3.79
CA VAL A 438 14.47 25.43 3.94
C VAL A 438 14.24 24.59 5.20
N ILE A 439 14.14 23.27 5.06
CA ILE A 439 13.90 22.36 6.18
C ILE A 439 15.08 22.41 7.15
N LYS A 440 14.81 22.81 8.41
CA LYS A 440 15.81 22.86 9.49
C LYS A 440 15.65 21.68 10.43
N GLY A 441 16.76 21.06 10.80
CA GLY A 441 16.78 19.99 11.83
C GLY A 441 17.87 18.95 11.58
N LYS A 442 18.51 18.50 12.67
CA LYS A 442 19.53 17.43 12.63
C LYS A 442 18.92 16.02 12.65
N THR A 443 17.79 15.86 13.35
CA THR A 443 17.06 14.58 13.46
C THR A 443 15.76 14.66 12.68
N LEU A 444 15.27 13.52 12.23
CA LEU A 444 14.01 13.30 11.54
C LEU A 444 12.84 13.91 12.32
N ALA A 445 12.78 13.69 13.63
CA ALA A 445 11.76 14.27 14.50
C ALA A 445 11.80 15.81 14.52
N LYS A 446 12.99 16.41 14.48
CA LYS A 446 13.14 17.88 14.43
C LYS A 446 12.76 18.44 13.07
N LYS A 447 13.16 17.78 11.98
CA LYS A 447 12.77 18.16 10.61
C LYS A 447 11.25 18.08 10.44
N MET A 448 10.64 16.99 10.88
CA MET A 448 9.19 16.79 10.83
C MET A 448 8.44 17.87 11.62
N ARG A 449 8.88 18.14 12.86
CA ARG A 449 8.30 19.21 13.68
C ARG A 449 8.45 20.59 13.03
N PHE A 450 9.58 20.85 12.37
CA PHE A 450 9.78 22.10 11.64
C PHE A 450 8.74 22.26 10.53
N VAL A 451 8.49 21.22 9.74
CA VAL A 451 7.46 21.22 8.69
C VAL A 451 6.08 21.36 9.32
N MET A 452 5.71 20.54 10.31
CA MET A 452 4.40 20.61 10.96
C MET A 452 4.07 21.97 11.61
N ASN A 453 5.09 22.73 12.04
CA ASN A 453 4.90 24.03 12.67
C ASN A 453 5.01 25.23 11.72
N MET A 454 5.17 25.04 10.40
CA MET A 454 5.14 26.18 9.47
C MET A 454 3.76 26.86 9.51
N ASP A 455 3.71 28.12 9.09
CA ASP A 455 2.44 28.81 8.92
C ASP A 455 1.84 28.41 7.57
N TRP A 456 0.92 27.46 7.60
CA TRP A 456 0.33 26.86 6.41
C TRP A 456 -0.97 27.56 5.97
N GLY A 457 -1.52 28.49 6.74
CA GLY A 457 -2.80 29.13 6.44
C GLY A 457 -4.00 28.16 6.41
N THR A 458 -5.19 28.66 6.04
CA THR A 458 -6.44 27.89 6.00
C THR A 458 -6.99 27.65 4.60
N ASN A 459 -6.56 28.45 3.61
CA ASN A 459 -7.04 28.42 2.24
C ASN A 459 -5.84 28.38 1.29
N THR A 460 -6.08 28.01 0.04
CA THR A 460 -5.03 27.64 -0.92
C THR A 460 -5.06 28.54 -2.16
N ASN A 461 -3.91 28.96 -2.69
CA ASN A 461 -3.84 29.65 -4.00
C ASN A 461 -2.79 28.98 -4.89
N PHE A 462 -3.27 28.24 -5.89
CA PHE A 462 -2.41 27.49 -6.79
C PHE A 462 -1.54 28.39 -7.68
N GLN A 463 -2.09 29.45 -8.26
CA GLN A 463 -1.32 30.36 -9.11
C GLN A 463 -0.22 31.08 -8.34
N ALA A 464 -0.48 31.44 -7.07
CA ALA A 464 0.50 32.11 -6.22
C ALA A 464 1.77 31.26 -5.99
N VAL A 465 1.68 29.93 -6.05
CA VAL A 465 2.85 29.05 -5.95
C VAL A 465 3.78 29.28 -7.14
N PHE A 466 3.24 29.36 -8.34
CA PHE A 466 4.02 29.60 -9.56
C PHE A 466 4.54 31.03 -9.63
N ASP A 467 3.76 32.00 -9.16
CA ASP A 467 4.22 33.39 -9.01
C ASP A 467 5.43 33.44 -8.08
N ARG A 468 5.38 32.73 -6.95
CA ARG A 468 6.51 32.67 -6.01
C ARG A 468 7.74 31.97 -6.58
N ILE A 469 7.54 30.89 -7.36
CA ILE A 469 8.64 30.22 -8.07
C ILE A 469 9.30 31.18 -9.05
N LEU A 470 8.51 31.91 -9.85
CA LEU A 470 9.01 32.91 -10.80
C LEU A 470 9.75 34.05 -10.12
N GLU A 471 9.20 34.60 -9.02
CA GLU A 471 9.87 35.63 -8.22
C GLU A 471 11.26 35.19 -7.78
N VAL A 472 11.36 34.00 -7.17
CA VAL A 472 12.64 33.44 -6.71
C VAL A 472 13.60 33.20 -7.89
N ALA A 473 13.10 32.72 -9.03
CA ALA A 473 13.92 32.48 -10.21
C ALA A 473 14.46 33.78 -10.83
N VAL A 474 13.63 34.82 -10.92
CA VAL A 474 14.02 36.14 -11.45
C VAL A 474 14.98 36.86 -10.49
N GLU A 475 14.67 36.90 -9.19
CA GLU A 475 15.54 37.49 -8.16
C GLU A 475 16.91 36.78 -8.11
N GLY A 476 16.89 35.45 -8.20
CA GLY A 476 18.09 34.62 -8.20
C GLY A 476 18.85 34.57 -9.52
N ARG A 477 18.32 35.18 -10.60
CA ARG A 477 18.85 35.09 -11.98
C ARG A 477 19.19 33.65 -12.37
N LEU A 478 18.25 32.73 -12.13
CA LEU A 478 18.47 31.32 -12.41
C LEU A 478 18.56 31.08 -13.91
N GLU A 479 19.52 30.26 -14.33
CA GLU A 479 19.52 29.72 -15.69
C GLU A 479 18.30 28.81 -15.90
N PRO A 480 17.68 28.78 -17.10
CA PRO A 480 16.53 27.93 -17.40
C PRO A 480 16.74 26.46 -17.02
N GLU A 481 17.96 25.94 -17.13
CA GLU A 481 18.32 24.56 -16.78
C GLU A 481 18.33 24.29 -15.26
N LYS A 482 18.38 25.33 -14.44
CA LYS A 482 18.31 25.24 -12.96
C LYS A 482 16.91 25.53 -12.43
N MET A 483 15.98 25.92 -13.32
CA MET A 483 14.59 26.16 -12.96
C MET A 483 13.91 24.85 -12.56
N ILE A 484 12.88 24.95 -11.72
CA ILE A 484 12.06 23.83 -11.27
C ILE A 484 11.43 23.13 -12.48
N LYS A 485 11.90 21.92 -12.78
CA LYS A 485 11.34 21.10 -13.83
C LYS A 485 9.98 20.53 -13.44
N ARG A 486 9.81 20.17 -12.16
CA ARG A 486 8.61 19.47 -11.69
C ARG A 486 8.15 19.88 -10.30
N VAL A 487 6.86 20.16 -10.17
CA VAL A 487 6.21 20.51 -8.91
C VAL A 487 5.32 19.34 -8.48
N PHE A 488 5.63 18.73 -7.33
CA PHE A 488 4.78 17.72 -6.70
C PHE A 488 3.79 18.38 -5.76
N VAL A 489 2.50 18.26 -6.05
CA VAL A 489 1.42 18.88 -5.28
C VAL A 489 0.73 17.80 -4.47
N PHE A 490 1.06 17.71 -3.18
CA PHE A 490 0.46 16.75 -2.25
C PHE A 490 -0.75 17.38 -1.58
N SER A 491 -1.96 16.94 -1.92
CA SER A 491 -3.22 17.54 -1.46
C SER A 491 -4.38 16.53 -1.58
N ASP A 492 -5.56 16.91 -1.09
CA ASP A 492 -6.84 16.19 -1.30
C ASP A 492 -7.53 16.58 -2.62
N MET A 493 -6.93 17.50 -3.39
CA MET A 493 -7.40 18.02 -4.68
C MET A 493 -8.62 18.96 -4.57
N GLU A 494 -8.99 19.37 -3.36
CA GLU A 494 -10.13 20.25 -3.08
C GLU A 494 -9.70 21.73 -3.09
N PHE A 495 -9.13 22.19 -4.20
CA PHE A 495 -8.54 23.54 -4.28
C PHE A 495 -9.59 24.66 -4.13
N ASP A 496 -9.43 25.50 -3.12
CA ASP A 496 -10.22 26.74 -2.94
C ASP A 496 -9.81 27.76 -3.99
N GLN A 497 -10.77 28.26 -4.79
CA GLN A 497 -10.53 29.32 -5.78
C GLN A 497 -9.33 29.09 -6.73
N ALA A 498 -9.08 27.85 -7.19
CA ALA A 498 -8.01 27.59 -8.17
C ALA A 498 -8.17 28.42 -9.46
N SER A 499 -9.41 28.68 -9.87
CA SER A 499 -9.88 29.90 -10.55
C SER A 499 -11.38 29.71 -10.84
N ASP A 500 -12.15 30.78 -11.06
CA ASP A 500 -13.49 30.69 -11.68
C ASP A 500 -13.41 30.27 -13.17
N ARG A 501 -12.27 29.76 -13.64
CA ARG A 501 -11.95 29.47 -15.05
C ARG A 501 -11.54 27.99 -15.21
N ARG A 502 -11.57 27.49 -16.45
CA ARG A 502 -11.19 26.10 -16.76
C ARG A 502 -9.70 25.89 -16.47
N TRP A 503 -9.28 24.70 -16.05
CA TRP A 503 -7.86 24.31 -15.87
C TRP A 503 -6.97 24.68 -17.06
N GLU A 504 -7.48 24.49 -18.28
CA GLU A 504 -6.80 24.88 -19.52
C GLU A 504 -6.40 26.37 -19.49
N THR A 505 -7.22 27.22 -18.88
CA THR A 505 -6.94 28.64 -18.65
C THR A 505 -5.87 28.86 -17.57
N ASP A 506 -5.83 28.07 -16.49
CA ASP A 506 -4.82 28.22 -15.42
C ASP A 506 -3.42 27.82 -15.89
N TYR A 507 -3.29 26.68 -16.57
CA TYR A 507 -2.01 26.27 -17.14
C TYR A 507 -1.53 27.22 -18.25
N MET A 508 -2.45 27.73 -19.08
CA MET A 508 -2.12 28.78 -20.07
C MET A 508 -1.67 30.08 -19.39
N VAL A 509 -2.30 30.49 -18.29
CA VAL A 509 -1.86 31.66 -17.51
C VAL A 509 -0.47 31.45 -16.92
N ILE A 510 -0.19 30.27 -16.37
CA ILE A 510 1.15 29.92 -15.88
C ILE A 510 2.16 30.00 -17.03
N ARG A 511 1.91 29.35 -18.17
CA ARG A 511 2.80 29.42 -19.34
C ARG A 511 3.09 30.86 -19.77
N ARG A 512 2.03 31.68 -19.89
CA ARG A 512 2.17 33.09 -20.28
C ARG A 512 3.05 33.86 -19.31
N LYS A 513 2.85 33.68 -17.99
CA LYS A 513 3.68 34.33 -16.95
C LYS A 513 5.15 33.92 -17.06
N PHE A 514 5.43 32.66 -17.34
CA PHE A 514 6.80 32.16 -17.55
C PHE A 514 7.43 32.72 -18.83
N GLU A 515 6.68 32.75 -19.93
CA GLU A 515 7.12 33.35 -21.20
C GLU A 515 7.46 34.84 -21.04
N GLU A 516 6.58 35.61 -20.40
CA GLU A 516 6.76 37.05 -20.13
C GLU A 516 8.02 37.34 -19.29
N LYS A 517 8.48 36.38 -18.49
CA LYS A 517 9.69 36.49 -17.64
C LYS A 517 10.94 35.85 -18.25
N GLY A 518 10.87 35.37 -19.50
CA GLY A 518 12.00 34.77 -20.21
C GLY A 518 12.24 33.28 -19.92
N TYR A 519 11.30 32.61 -19.25
CA TYR A 519 11.38 31.19 -18.87
C TYR A 519 10.39 30.29 -19.62
N GLY A 520 9.93 30.70 -20.81
CA GLY A 520 8.93 29.95 -21.59
C GLY A 520 9.35 28.52 -21.97
N SER A 521 10.65 28.25 -22.07
CA SER A 521 11.20 26.90 -22.31
C SER A 521 11.30 26.03 -21.05
N ALA A 522 11.09 26.62 -19.86
CA ALA A 522 11.31 26.01 -18.55
C ALA A 522 10.04 26.02 -17.68
N VAL A 523 8.85 25.98 -18.28
CA VAL A 523 7.60 25.89 -17.52
C VAL A 523 7.54 24.56 -16.77
N PRO A 524 7.31 24.55 -15.44
CA PRO A 524 7.25 23.32 -14.67
C PRO A 524 6.15 22.37 -15.13
N GLU A 525 6.47 21.09 -15.09
CA GLU A 525 5.48 20.02 -15.08
C GLU A 525 4.84 19.91 -13.69
N ILE A 526 3.58 19.47 -13.64
CA ILE A 526 2.79 19.43 -12.41
C ILE A 526 2.40 17.99 -12.13
N VAL A 527 2.75 17.48 -10.96
CA VAL A 527 2.29 16.16 -10.49
C VAL A 527 1.27 16.38 -9.39
N PHE A 528 -0.01 16.21 -9.72
CA PHE A 528 -1.08 16.19 -8.75
C PHE A 528 -1.07 14.86 -8.03
N TRP A 529 -0.86 14.90 -6.72
CA TRP A 529 -0.77 13.73 -5.88
C TRP A 529 -1.90 13.71 -4.86
N ASN A 530 -2.95 12.94 -5.16
CA ASN A 530 -4.12 12.85 -4.30
C ASN A 530 -3.84 11.95 -3.07
N LEU A 531 -4.11 12.50 -1.88
CA LEU A 531 -3.89 11.86 -0.59
C LEU A 531 -5.18 11.58 0.19
N ARG A 532 -6.35 11.94 -0.35
CA ARG A 532 -7.65 11.75 0.32
C ARG A 532 -8.75 11.46 -0.70
N ASP A 533 -9.73 10.64 -0.29
CA ASP A 533 -10.90 10.36 -1.12
C ASP A 533 -11.61 11.66 -1.50
N SER A 534 -11.63 11.97 -2.79
CA SER A 534 -12.25 13.16 -3.34
C SER A 534 -12.89 12.85 -4.68
N ARG A 535 -13.93 13.62 -5.03
CA ARG A 535 -14.63 13.47 -6.32
C ARG A 535 -14.03 14.34 -7.43
N SER A 536 -12.96 15.06 -7.10
CA SER A 536 -12.31 16.05 -7.95
C SER A 536 -11.20 15.40 -8.78
N THR A 537 -11.15 15.77 -10.04
CA THR A 537 -10.06 15.43 -10.96
C THR A 537 -9.61 16.74 -11.60
N PRO A 538 -8.40 17.24 -11.30
CA PRO A 538 -8.03 18.60 -11.68
C PRO A 538 -7.86 18.77 -13.19
N VAL A 539 -7.55 17.69 -13.91
CA VAL A 539 -7.18 17.73 -15.34
C VAL A 539 -7.81 16.59 -16.13
N LYS A 540 -7.82 16.70 -17.46
CA LYS A 540 -8.26 15.62 -18.36
C LYS A 540 -7.12 14.62 -18.58
N SER A 541 -7.47 13.46 -19.12
CA SER A 541 -6.53 12.34 -19.28
C SER A 541 -5.34 12.61 -20.21
N MET A 542 -5.46 13.55 -21.16
CA MET A 542 -4.46 13.85 -22.19
C MET A 542 -3.81 15.24 -22.03
N ASP A 543 -4.01 15.91 -20.89
CA ASP A 543 -3.45 17.24 -20.66
C ASP A 543 -1.92 17.15 -20.46
N LYS A 544 -1.16 17.72 -21.41
CA LYS A 544 0.31 17.68 -21.42
C LYS A 544 0.92 18.55 -20.33
N GLY A 545 2.05 18.10 -19.78
CA GLY A 545 2.78 18.77 -18.72
C GLY A 545 2.20 18.52 -17.33
N VAL A 546 1.26 17.57 -17.20
CA VAL A 546 0.61 17.21 -15.95
C VAL A 546 0.61 15.71 -15.75
N ALA A 547 0.73 15.25 -14.51
CA ALA A 547 0.49 13.87 -14.12
C ALA A 547 -0.48 13.77 -12.95
N LEU A 548 -1.25 12.68 -12.94
CA LEU A 548 -2.15 12.32 -11.85
C LEU A 548 -1.60 11.09 -11.13
N VAL A 549 -1.38 11.20 -9.83
CA VAL A 549 -0.85 10.12 -8.98
C VAL A 549 -1.63 10.13 -7.67
N SER A 550 -1.75 8.99 -6.98
CA SER A 550 -2.42 8.98 -5.67
C SER A 550 -1.96 7.88 -4.73
N GLY A 551 -2.36 8.01 -3.46
CA GLY A 551 -2.05 7.07 -2.39
C GLY A 551 -0.74 7.40 -1.67
N PHE A 552 -0.31 6.53 -0.76
CA PHE A 552 0.74 6.87 0.23
C PHE A 552 2.13 6.31 -0.11
N SER A 553 2.26 5.69 -1.28
CA SER A 553 3.44 4.91 -1.64
C SER A 553 4.55 5.76 -2.22
N LYS A 554 5.71 5.72 -1.57
CA LYS A 554 6.98 6.25 -2.11
C LYS A 554 7.39 5.64 -3.45
N ASN A 555 6.88 4.45 -3.80
CA ASN A 555 7.31 3.75 -5.02
C ASN A 555 6.91 4.52 -6.29
N LEU A 556 5.85 5.31 -6.23
CA LEU A 556 5.38 6.12 -7.35
C LEU A 556 6.35 7.27 -7.70
N LEU A 557 7.21 7.71 -6.76
CA LEU A 557 8.27 8.67 -7.06
C LEU A 557 9.27 8.14 -8.10
N LYS A 558 9.41 6.81 -8.23
CA LYS A 558 10.31 6.18 -9.21
C LYS A 558 9.91 6.49 -10.65
N LEU A 559 8.62 6.75 -10.90
CA LEU A 559 8.11 7.15 -12.21
C LEU A 559 8.67 8.49 -12.69
N PHE A 560 9.27 9.27 -11.77
CA PHE A 560 9.76 10.61 -12.01
C PHE A 560 11.28 10.77 -11.79
N LEU A 561 11.96 9.72 -11.32
CA LEU A 561 13.42 9.73 -11.15
C LEU A 561 14.06 9.78 -12.53
N GLU A 562 14.89 10.80 -12.77
CA GLU A 562 15.64 11.01 -14.02
C GLU A 562 14.79 10.96 -15.30
N ARG A 563 13.48 11.16 -15.17
CA ARG A 563 12.56 11.17 -16.31
C ARG A 563 12.70 12.46 -17.11
N ASP A 564 13.05 12.28 -18.38
CA ASP A 564 13.05 13.29 -19.43
C ASP A 564 11.86 13.08 -20.38
N GLY A 565 11.39 14.17 -21.00
CA GLY A 565 10.18 14.17 -21.84
C GLY A 565 8.94 14.71 -21.14
N VAL A 566 7.93 15.08 -21.94
CA VAL A 566 6.66 15.65 -21.47
C VAL A 566 5.80 14.56 -20.86
N ILE A 567 5.33 14.79 -19.63
CA ILE A 567 4.37 13.89 -18.97
C ILE A 567 2.93 14.20 -19.37
N ASP A 568 2.10 13.16 -19.40
CA ASP A 568 0.64 13.27 -19.36
C ASP A 568 0.07 12.19 -18.41
N PRO A 569 -1.19 12.33 -17.94
CA PRO A 569 -1.77 11.41 -16.97
C PRO A 569 -1.88 9.96 -17.43
N GLU A 570 -2.19 9.70 -18.70
CA GLU A 570 -2.33 8.33 -19.21
C GLU A 570 -0.98 7.63 -19.32
N ILE A 571 0.05 8.30 -19.85
CA ILE A 571 1.40 7.73 -19.93
C ILE A 571 1.91 7.37 -18.53
N VAL A 572 1.70 8.24 -17.53
CA VAL A 572 2.16 7.98 -16.16
C VAL A 572 1.41 6.79 -15.53
N MET A 573 0.11 6.65 -15.79
CA MET A 573 -0.66 5.49 -15.35
C MET A 573 -0.14 4.21 -16.03
N ASP A 574 0.07 4.24 -17.34
CA ASP A 574 0.53 3.08 -18.11
C ASP A 574 1.93 2.65 -17.66
N ASP A 575 2.85 3.59 -17.45
CA ASP A 575 4.18 3.31 -16.89
C ASP A 575 4.10 2.67 -15.49
N ALA A 576 3.12 3.08 -14.67
CA ALA A 576 2.91 2.54 -13.33
C ALA A 576 2.48 1.05 -13.32
N VAL A 577 1.97 0.55 -14.46
CA VAL A 577 1.51 -0.82 -14.66
C VAL A 577 2.21 -1.56 -15.82
N ALA A 578 3.36 -1.05 -16.27
CA ALA A 578 4.13 -1.60 -17.38
C ALA A 578 5.20 -2.64 -16.97
N GLY A 579 5.44 -2.83 -15.68
CA GLY A 579 6.47 -3.76 -15.17
C GLY A 579 6.27 -5.21 -15.62
N GLU A 580 7.35 -5.99 -15.69
CA GLU A 580 7.34 -7.39 -16.13
C GLU A 580 6.35 -8.24 -15.32
N GLU A 581 6.19 -7.96 -14.03
CA GLU A 581 5.24 -8.66 -13.16
C GLU A 581 3.78 -8.52 -13.63
N TYR A 582 3.42 -7.43 -14.31
CA TYR A 582 2.08 -7.18 -14.84
C TYR A 582 1.81 -7.94 -16.13
N SER A 583 2.84 -8.39 -16.86
CA SER A 583 2.68 -9.21 -18.08
C SER A 583 2.12 -10.60 -17.79
N LYS A 584 2.25 -11.06 -16.54
CA LYS A 584 1.79 -12.39 -16.09
C LYS A 584 0.28 -12.42 -15.78
N LEU A 585 -0.38 -11.27 -15.79
CA LEU A 585 -1.80 -11.15 -15.50
C LEU A 585 -2.62 -11.41 -16.76
N VAL A 586 -3.67 -12.24 -16.63
CA VAL A 586 -4.54 -12.65 -17.75
C VAL A 586 -6.00 -12.52 -17.34
N VAL A 587 -6.87 -12.07 -18.25
CA VAL A 587 -8.33 -12.05 -18.05
C VAL A 587 -8.94 -13.30 -18.70
N PHE A 588 -9.81 -14.00 -17.96
CA PHE A 588 -10.31 -15.32 -18.35
C PHE A 588 -11.84 -15.39 -18.53
N ASP A 589 -12.56 -14.36 -18.11
CA ASP A 589 -14.03 -14.28 -18.14
C ASP A 589 -14.53 -13.25 -19.16
#